data_AF-A0A543BAJ5-F1
#
_entry.id   AF-A0A543BAJ5-F1
#
_cell.length_a   1.000
_cell.length_b   1.000
_cell.length_c   1.000
_cell.angle_alpha   90.00
_cell.angle_beta   90.00
_cell.angle_gamma   90.00
#
_symmetry.space_group_name_H-M   'P 1'
#
loop_
_entity.id
_entity.type
_entity.pdbx_description
1 polymer ?
#
loop_
_entity_poly.entity_id
_entity_poly.type
_entity_poly.pdbx_seq_one_letter_code
_entity_poly.pdbx_strand_id
1 'polypeptide(L)'
;MTFTPLRSKSRNLYPWFATRRDLFQPERSPKKTMTWGIIAGLMVVLALLIYLNPEATVDLLGGRVRSGLAIAGAFALPPVVFVVSIVMIFIGARRWRIKGGGVLTNPVIHGVSAAFPLEPVLDAIRAGRSEGDTIVAGLSAMQKAVADDRLLTIWASDEDRIMYVGVLRVDGDAIWLDAEPFRVDGDRFFDAKDLDAKARQRGVTG
;
A
#
# COMPACT_ATOMS: atom_id res chain seq x y z
N MET A 1 13.93 24.00 14.36
CA MET A 1 13.79 22.63 14.91
C MET A 1 14.29 21.66 13.86
N THR A 2 15.31 20.87 14.17
CA THR A 2 15.93 19.94 13.20
C THR A 2 15.18 18.62 13.23
N PHE A 3 14.51 18.28 12.13
CA PHE A 3 13.83 17.00 11.97
C PHE A 3 14.87 15.86 12.04
N THR A 4 14.63 14.86 12.90
CA THR A 4 15.44 13.64 12.94
C THR A 4 14.72 12.56 12.14
N PRO A 5 15.32 12.04 11.05
CA PRO A 5 14.63 11.11 10.16
C PRO A 5 14.30 9.78 10.85
N LEU A 6 13.07 9.32 10.64
CA LEU A 6 12.57 8.03 11.14
C LEU A 6 12.95 6.90 10.18
N ARG A 7 13.56 5.83 10.71
CA ARG A 7 13.88 4.61 9.95
C ARG A 7 12.69 3.65 9.92
N SER A 8 12.33 3.17 8.73
CA SER A 8 11.25 2.23 8.44
C SER A 8 11.76 1.06 7.60
N LYS A 9 11.17 -0.13 7.78
CA LYS A 9 11.32 -1.29 6.88
C LYS A 9 10.17 -1.42 5.87
N SER A 10 9.16 -0.54 5.92
CA SER A 10 8.02 -0.55 5.01
C SER A 10 7.99 0.70 4.12
N ARG A 11 7.69 0.52 2.83
CA ARG A 11 7.49 1.57 1.81
C ARG A 11 6.17 2.36 2.05
N ASN A 12 5.97 2.88 3.25
CA ASN A 12 4.78 3.63 3.65
C ASN A 12 5.01 4.49 4.91
N LEU A 13 4.05 5.36 5.22
CA LEU A 13 4.04 6.21 6.41
C LEU A 13 3.56 5.52 7.69
N TYR A 14 3.37 4.19 7.71
CA TYR A 14 2.81 3.52 8.90
C TYR A 14 3.62 3.73 10.18
N PRO A 15 4.97 3.67 10.15
CA PRO A 15 5.75 3.96 11.35
C PRO A 15 5.58 5.39 11.84
N TRP A 16 5.42 6.35 10.93
CA TRP A 16 5.17 7.74 11.27
C TRP A 16 3.78 7.94 11.90
N PHE A 17 2.74 7.33 11.35
CA PHE A 17 1.42 7.34 12.01
C PHE A 17 1.48 6.71 13.41
N ALA A 18 2.34 5.71 13.61
CA ALA A 18 2.50 5.03 14.89
C ALA A 18 3.19 5.87 15.97
N THR A 19 3.99 6.88 15.60
CA THR A 19 4.57 7.83 16.56
C THR A 19 3.57 8.91 16.98
N ARG A 20 2.57 9.21 16.15
CA ARG A 20 1.53 10.24 16.39
C ARG A 20 0.20 9.63 16.84
N ARG A 21 0.23 8.88 17.95
CA ARG A 21 -0.96 8.19 18.50
C ARG A 21 -2.01 9.16 19.05
N ASP A 22 -1.67 10.40 19.26
CA ASP A 22 -2.59 11.50 19.59
C ASP A 22 -3.53 11.83 18.42
N LEU A 23 -3.07 11.66 17.17
CA LEU A 23 -3.83 11.99 15.96
C LEU A 23 -4.37 10.75 15.24
N PHE A 24 -3.66 9.63 15.28
CA PHE A 24 -4.01 8.45 14.49
C PHE A 24 -4.30 7.22 15.35
N GLN A 25 -5.19 6.38 14.84
CA GLN A 25 -5.48 5.08 15.42
C GLN A 25 -5.33 3.96 14.37
N PRO A 26 -4.70 2.83 14.74
CA PRO A 26 -4.69 1.66 13.88
C PRO A 26 -6.09 1.04 13.87
N GLU A 27 -6.55 0.65 12.69
CA GLU A 27 -7.81 -0.07 12.48
C GLU A 27 -7.55 -1.25 11.53
N ARG A 28 -8.44 -2.23 11.51
CA ARG A 28 -8.45 -3.27 10.47
C ARG A 28 -9.55 -2.99 9.47
N SER A 29 -9.24 -3.12 8.18
CA SER A 29 -10.22 -3.03 7.10
C SER A 29 -11.20 -4.20 7.22
N PRO A 30 -12.51 -3.95 7.43
CA PRO A 30 -13.51 -5.01 7.53
C PRO A 30 -13.57 -5.83 6.25
N LYS A 31 -13.53 -5.16 5.09
CA LYS A 31 -13.55 -5.82 3.77
C LYS A 31 -12.35 -6.75 3.59
N LYS A 32 -11.11 -6.28 3.82
CA LYS A 32 -9.92 -7.13 3.67
C LYS A 32 -9.91 -8.28 4.69
N THR A 33 -10.30 -8.01 5.94
CA THR A 33 -10.41 -9.03 6.98
C THR A 33 -11.38 -10.13 6.56
N MET A 34 -12.54 -9.76 6.02
CA MET A 34 -13.54 -10.70 5.52
C MET A 34 -13.02 -11.50 4.33
N THR A 35 -12.39 -10.86 3.34
CA THR A 35 -11.79 -11.55 2.18
C THR A 35 -10.79 -12.62 2.63
N TRP A 36 -9.85 -12.26 3.51
CA TRP A 36 -8.86 -13.22 4.02
C TRP A 36 -9.50 -14.30 4.88
N GLY A 37 -10.55 -13.97 5.64
CA GLY A 37 -11.34 -14.95 6.40
C GLY A 37 -12.03 -15.98 5.51
N ILE A 38 -12.62 -15.55 4.38
CA ILE A 38 -13.25 -16.44 3.41
C ILE A 38 -12.19 -17.36 2.77
N ILE A 39 -11.07 -16.80 2.32
CA ILE A 39 -9.98 -17.59 1.74
C ILE A 39 -9.45 -18.62 2.76
N ALA A 40 -9.25 -18.21 4.01
CA ALA A 40 -8.84 -19.12 5.08
C ALA A 40 -9.84 -20.27 5.25
N GLY A 41 -11.15 -19.97 5.30
CA GLY A 41 -12.19 -20.99 5.40
C GLY A 41 -12.19 -21.98 4.24
N LEU A 42 -12.08 -21.48 3.00
CA LEU A 42 -12.00 -22.33 1.80
C LEU A 42 -10.76 -23.25 1.83
N MET A 43 -9.61 -22.74 2.26
CA MET A 43 -8.39 -23.54 2.33
C MET A 43 -8.43 -24.61 3.42
N VAL A 44 -9.13 -24.36 4.55
CA VAL A 44 -9.37 -25.39 5.56
C VAL A 44 -10.25 -26.50 5.00
N VAL A 45 -11.34 -26.16 4.31
CA VAL A 45 -12.22 -27.17 3.67
C VAL A 45 -11.43 -27.97 2.63
N LEU A 46 -10.64 -27.30 1.78
CA LEU A 46 -9.83 -27.96 0.77
C LEU A 46 -8.78 -28.88 1.40
N ALA A 47 -8.09 -28.42 2.46
CA ALA A 47 -7.14 -29.25 3.20
C ALA A 47 -7.84 -30.51 3.75
N LEU A 48 -8.99 -30.35 4.41
CA LEU A 48 -9.75 -31.48 4.96
C LEU A 48 -10.15 -32.47 3.88
N LEU A 49 -10.66 -32.01 2.74
CA LEU A 49 -11.04 -32.90 1.62
C LEU A 49 -9.85 -33.72 1.11
N ILE A 50 -8.68 -33.07 0.98
CA ILE A 50 -7.44 -33.71 0.53
C ILE A 50 -6.94 -34.74 1.55
N TYR A 51 -6.90 -34.37 2.84
CA TYR A 51 -6.42 -35.26 3.89
C TYR A 51 -7.38 -36.41 4.22
N LEU A 52 -8.69 -36.23 4.01
CA LEU A 52 -9.69 -37.29 4.16
C LEU A 52 -9.73 -38.23 2.95
N ASN A 53 -9.33 -37.76 1.76
CA ASN A 53 -9.35 -38.56 0.53
C ASN A 53 -8.00 -38.50 -0.21
N PRO A 54 -6.91 -38.98 0.42
CA PRO A 54 -5.57 -38.82 -0.13
C PRO A 54 -5.36 -39.60 -1.42
N GLU A 55 -5.93 -40.81 -1.52
CA GLU A 55 -5.82 -41.67 -2.71
C GLU A 55 -6.54 -41.06 -3.91
N ALA A 56 -7.79 -40.62 -3.72
CA ALA A 56 -8.56 -39.94 -4.76
C ALA A 56 -7.87 -38.66 -5.26
N THR A 57 -7.19 -37.92 -4.37
CA THR A 57 -6.42 -36.73 -4.76
C THR A 57 -5.21 -37.10 -5.61
N VAL A 58 -4.48 -38.17 -5.26
CA VAL A 58 -3.34 -38.66 -6.04
C VAL A 58 -3.78 -39.15 -7.42
N ASP A 59 -4.89 -39.88 -7.49
CA ASP A 59 -5.45 -40.40 -8.73
C ASP A 59 -5.93 -39.27 -9.65
N LEU A 60 -6.60 -38.27 -9.10
CA LEU A 60 -7.08 -37.09 -9.82
C LEU A 60 -5.94 -36.23 -10.39
N LEU A 61 -4.77 -36.27 -9.76
CA LEU A 61 -3.55 -35.57 -10.20
C LEU A 61 -2.66 -36.42 -11.13
N GLY A 62 -3.12 -37.58 -11.62
CA GLY A 62 -2.40 -38.40 -12.60
C GLY A 62 -1.52 -39.51 -12.00
N GLY A 63 -1.74 -39.87 -10.74
CA GLY A 63 -1.13 -41.02 -10.07
C GLY A 63 0.32 -40.82 -9.60
N ARG A 64 0.88 -41.87 -8.97
CA ARG A 64 2.19 -41.85 -8.29
C ARG A 64 3.41 -41.54 -9.18
N VAL A 65 3.34 -41.73 -10.50
CA VAL A 65 4.55 -41.88 -11.35
C VAL A 65 4.92 -40.61 -12.16
N ARG A 66 3.99 -39.64 -12.34
CA ARG A 66 4.27 -38.43 -13.15
C ARG A 66 4.04 -37.08 -12.46
N SER A 67 3.54 -37.07 -11.21
CA SER A 67 2.93 -35.85 -10.64
C SER A 67 3.40 -35.50 -9.23
N GLY A 68 4.60 -35.95 -8.81
CA GLY A 68 5.09 -35.79 -7.43
C GLY A 68 5.04 -34.33 -6.92
N LEU A 69 5.35 -33.35 -7.77
CA LEU A 69 5.28 -31.92 -7.41
C LEU A 69 3.84 -31.42 -7.26
N ALA A 70 2.92 -31.86 -8.13
CA ALA A 70 1.51 -31.48 -8.07
C ALA A 70 0.83 -32.07 -6.83
N ILE A 71 1.17 -33.33 -6.50
CA ILE A 71 0.71 -34.00 -5.27
C ILE A 71 1.27 -33.25 -4.05
N ALA A 72 2.59 -33.02 -3.98
CA ALA A 72 3.18 -32.27 -2.86
C ALA A 72 2.55 -30.87 -2.70
N GLY A 73 2.32 -30.17 -3.81
CA GLY A 73 1.62 -28.87 -3.82
C GLY A 73 0.19 -28.97 -3.31
N ALA A 74 -0.59 -29.98 -3.71
CA ALA A 74 -1.97 -30.15 -3.27
C ALA A 74 -2.09 -30.33 -1.75
N PHE A 75 -1.17 -31.07 -1.13
CA PHE A 75 -1.17 -31.27 0.33
C PHE A 75 -0.56 -30.08 1.08
N ALA A 76 0.45 -29.40 0.52
CA ALA A 76 1.16 -28.32 1.21
C ALA A 76 0.52 -26.94 1.05
N LEU A 77 -0.04 -26.61 -0.12
CA LEU A 77 -0.53 -25.27 -0.42
C LEU A 77 -1.72 -24.86 0.45
N PRO A 78 -2.77 -25.67 0.68
CA PRO A 78 -3.92 -25.22 1.47
C PRO A 78 -3.55 -24.84 2.91
N PRO A 79 -2.76 -25.63 3.68
CA PRO A 79 -2.28 -25.21 5.00
C PRO A 79 -1.40 -23.95 4.95
N VAL A 80 -0.51 -23.83 3.96
CA VAL A 80 0.35 -22.64 3.82
C VAL A 80 -0.48 -21.39 3.54
N VAL A 81 -1.42 -21.45 2.59
CA VAL A 81 -2.30 -20.32 2.25
C VAL A 81 -3.21 -19.98 3.43
N PHE A 82 -3.66 -20.96 4.21
CA PHE A 82 -4.39 -20.70 5.46
C PHE A 82 -3.56 -19.85 6.43
N VAL A 83 -2.32 -20.26 6.73
CA VAL A 83 -1.42 -19.51 7.63
C VAL A 83 -1.15 -18.10 7.09
N VAL A 84 -0.88 -17.98 5.79
CA VAL A 84 -0.71 -16.67 5.12
C VAL A 84 -1.96 -15.81 5.28
N SER A 85 -3.15 -16.38 5.11
CA SER A 85 -4.42 -15.65 5.27
C SER A 85 -4.61 -15.13 6.69
N ILE A 86 -4.23 -15.91 7.71
CA ILE A 86 -4.22 -15.46 9.11
C ILE A 86 -3.26 -14.28 9.29
N VAL A 87 -2.03 -14.39 8.78
CA VAL A 87 -1.05 -13.28 8.82
C VAL A 87 -1.63 -12.04 8.14
N MET A 88 -2.30 -12.19 7.00
CA MET A 88 -2.90 -11.10 6.26
C MET A 88 -4.12 -10.46 6.95
N ILE A 89 -4.86 -11.19 7.79
CA ILE A 89 -5.91 -10.63 8.65
C ILE A 89 -5.32 -9.64 9.67
N PHE A 90 -4.13 -9.91 10.20
CA PHE A 90 -3.52 -9.04 11.20
C PHE A 90 -2.66 -7.92 10.59
N ILE A 91 -1.87 -8.25 9.57
CA ILE A 91 -0.90 -7.34 8.95
C ILE A 91 -1.50 -6.68 7.70
N GLY A 92 -1.99 -7.48 6.75
CA GLY A 92 -2.48 -7.00 5.45
C GLY A 92 -3.79 -6.19 5.51
N ALA A 93 -4.62 -6.45 6.52
CA ALA A 93 -5.84 -5.70 6.76
C ALA A 93 -5.61 -4.41 7.57
N ARG A 94 -4.41 -4.20 8.12
CA ARG A 94 -4.10 -3.00 8.91
C ARG A 94 -4.20 -1.75 8.04
N ARG A 95 -4.96 -0.78 8.51
CA ARG A 95 -5.11 0.57 7.97
C ARG A 95 -5.01 1.59 9.09
N TRP A 96 -4.89 2.85 8.73
CA TRP A 96 -4.89 3.96 9.69
C TRP A 96 -6.14 4.81 9.50
N ARG A 97 -6.59 5.40 10.60
CA ARG A 97 -7.70 6.35 10.64
C ARG A 97 -7.27 7.55 11.48
N ILE A 98 -7.79 8.72 11.15
CA ILE A 98 -7.69 9.92 11.99
C ILE A 98 -8.61 9.71 13.20
N LYS A 99 -8.12 9.96 14.41
CA LYS A 99 -8.93 9.81 15.64
C LYS A 99 -10.15 10.72 15.58
N GLY A 100 -11.33 10.13 15.75
CA GLY A 100 -12.61 10.85 15.63
C GLY A 100 -13.02 11.17 14.18
N GLY A 101 -12.29 10.68 13.19
CA GLY A 101 -12.53 10.94 11.78
C GLY A 101 -12.47 9.69 10.90
N GLY A 102 -12.14 9.94 9.64
CA GLY A 102 -12.12 8.98 8.55
C GLY A 102 -10.84 8.17 8.38
N VAL A 103 -10.94 7.20 7.49
CA VAL A 103 -9.87 6.26 7.16
C VAL A 103 -8.87 6.91 6.21
N LEU A 104 -7.58 6.76 6.50
CA LEU A 104 -6.51 7.12 5.60
C LEU A 104 -6.32 6.03 4.55
N THR A 105 -6.40 6.43 3.29
CA THR A 105 -6.04 5.63 2.12
C THR A 105 -4.72 6.16 1.55
N ASN A 106 -4.02 5.37 0.75
CA ASN A 106 -2.78 5.78 0.09
C ASN A 106 -2.99 5.84 -1.43
N PRO A 107 -3.66 6.88 -1.95
CA PRO A 107 -4.01 6.97 -3.37
C PRO A 107 -2.79 7.10 -4.29
N VAL A 108 -1.67 7.65 -3.82
CA VAL A 108 -0.51 7.96 -4.68
C VAL A 108 0.79 7.51 -4.02
N ILE A 109 1.56 6.71 -4.78
CA ILE A 109 2.95 6.35 -4.48
C ILE A 109 3.74 6.42 -5.77
N HIS A 110 4.73 7.32 -5.83
CA HIS A 110 5.63 7.43 -6.98
C HIS A 110 7.08 7.45 -6.54
N GLY A 111 7.89 6.62 -7.20
CA GLY A 111 9.32 6.62 -7.04
C GLY A 111 10.02 7.47 -8.09
N VAL A 112 11.03 8.22 -7.66
CA VAL A 112 11.89 9.05 -8.50
C VAL A 112 13.35 8.95 -8.07
N SER A 113 14.25 9.37 -8.95
CA SER A 113 15.68 9.41 -8.64
C SER A 113 16.01 10.52 -7.64
N ALA A 114 17.17 10.42 -6.98
CA ALA A 114 17.61 11.43 -6.04
C ALA A 114 17.83 12.83 -6.66
N ALA A 115 18.03 12.89 -7.99
CA ALA A 115 18.23 14.13 -8.74
C ALA A 115 16.93 14.79 -9.21
N PHE A 116 15.78 14.11 -9.09
CA PHE A 116 14.50 14.65 -9.51
C PHE A 116 14.10 15.86 -8.65
N PRO A 117 13.68 17.00 -9.24
CA PRO A 117 13.29 18.19 -8.49
C PRO A 117 11.90 17.99 -7.85
N LEU A 118 11.86 17.43 -6.63
CA LEU A 118 10.63 17.18 -5.90
C LEU A 118 9.97 18.46 -5.35
N GLU A 119 10.75 19.47 -4.95
CA GLU A 119 10.23 20.66 -4.26
C GLU A 119 9.10 21.39 -5.01
N PRO A 120 9.19 21.66 -6.33
CA PRO A 120 8.07 22.28 -7.07
C PRO A 120 6.78 21.47 -7.01
N VAL A 121 6.88 20.14 -6.98
CA VAL A 121 5.71 19.25 -6.86
C VAL A 121 5.14 19.31 -5.44
N LEU A 122 6.01 19.31 -4.43
CA LEU A 122 5.59 19.43 -3.02
C LEU A 122 4.93 20.78 -2.75
N ASP A 123 5.45 21.87 -3.31
CA ASP A 123 4.88 23.21 -3.17
C ASP A 123 3.51 23.33 -3.85
N ALA A 124 3.36 22.76 -5.05
CA ALA A 124 2.07 22.66 -5.72
C ALA A 124 1.06 21.86 -4.87
N ILE A 125 1.48 20.73 -4.29
CA ILE A 125 0.64 19.93 -3.39
C ILE A 125 0.28 20.70 -2.11
N ARG A 126 1.19 21.52 -1.55
CA ARG A 126 0.92 22.38 -0.38
C ARG A 126 -0.10 23.48 -0.69
N ALA A 127 -0.05 24.06 -1.89
CA ALA A 127 -1.05 25.00 -2.38
C ALA A 127 -2.39 24.29 -2.65
N GLY A 128 -2.34 23.02 -3.02
CA GLY A 128 -3.48 22.12 -3.10
C GLY A 128 -4.33 22.38 -4.35
N ARG A 129 -5.66 22.38 -4.19
CA ARG A 129 -6.61 22.41 -5.32
C ARG A 129 -6.41 23.57 -6.31
N SER A 130 -5.83 24.70 -5.89
CA SER A 130 -5.58 25.84 -6.79
C SER A 130 -4.49 25.55 -7.82
N GLU A 131 -3.61 24.59 -7.54
CA GLU A 131 -2.47 24.21 -8.38
C GLU A 131 -2.68 22.86 -9.07
N GLY A 132 -3.94 22.46 -9.31
CA GLY A 132 -4.29 21.14 -9.85
C GLY A 132 -3.54 20.75 -11.12
N ASP A 133 -3.40 21.67 -12.08
CA ASP A 133 -2.68 21.42 -13.34
C ASP A 133 -1.17 21.25 -13.13
N THR A 134 -0.60 22.03 -12.20
CA THR A 134 0.81 21.95 -11.79
C THR A 134 1.08 20.62 -11.09
N ILE A 135 0.17 20.16 -10.23
CA ILE A 135 0.23 18.84 -9.58
C ILE A 135 0.20 17.74 -10.65
N VAL A 136 -0.75 17.79 -11.61
CA VAL A 136 -0.84 16.81 -12.69
C VAL A 136 0.43 16.76 -13.53
N ALA A 137 0.99 17.92 -13.88
CA ALA A 137 2.24 18.01 -14.63
C ALA A 137 3.42 17.40 -13.85
N GLY A 138 3.52 17.73 -12.56
CA GLY A 138 4.55 17.18 -11.66
C GLY A 138 4.45 15.66 -11.53
N LEU A 139 3.26 15.14 -11.24
CA LEU A 139 3.01 13.69 -11.15
C LEU A 139 3.31 12.98 -12.47
N SER A 140 2.96 13.59 -13.61
CA SER A 140 3.27 13.02 -14.94
C SER A 140 4.77 12.98 -15.19
N ALA A 141 5.51 14.01 -14.81
CA ALA A 141 6.97 14.03 -14.89
C ALA A 141 7.61 12.95 -14.00
N MET A 142 7.09 12.73 -12.79
CA MET A 142 7.55 11.65 -11.91
C MET A 142 7.33 10.27 -12.52
N GLN A 143 6.18 10.04 -13.15
CA GLN A 143 5.87 8.79 -13.86
C GLN A 143 6.76 8.54 -15.08
N LYS A 144 7.36 9.59 -15.66
CA LYS A 144 8.37 9.46 -16.73
C LYS A 144 9.79 9.25 -16.18
N ALA A 145 10.06 9.75 -14.98
CA ALA A 145 11.36 9.68 -14.31
C ALA A 145 11.41 8.61 -13.20
N VAL A 146 10.77 7.46 -13.45
CA VAL A 146 10.64 6.37 -12.46
C VAL A 146 12.01 5.89 -12.01
N ALA A 147 12.24 5.95 -10.70
CA ALA A 147 13.35 5.30 -10.02
C ALA A 147 12.95 4.99 -8.57
N ASP A 148 13.84 4.38 -7.78
CA ASP A 148 13.50 3.91 -6.43
C ASP A 148 14.20 4.69 -5.31
N ASP A 149 15.01 5.73 -5.60
CA ASP A 149 15.80 6.45 -4.58
C ASP A 149 14.95 7.27 -3.60
N ARG A 150 13.85 7.85 -4.09
CA ARG A 150 12.89 8.63 -3.28
C ARG A 150 11.47 8.27 -3.67
N LEU A 151 10.59 8.11 -2.68
CA LEU A 151 9.17 7.81 -2.86
C LEU A 151 8.33 8.97 -2.32
N LEU A 152 7.57 9.64 -3.18
CA LEU A 152 6.46 10.49 -2.77
C LEU A 152 5.27 9.61 -2.42
N THR A 153 4.68 9.84 -1.25
CA THR A 153 3.44 9.16 -0.84
C THR A 153 2.43 10.17 -0.33
N ILE A 154 1.20 10.08 -0.84
CA ILE A 154 0.07 10.91 -0.41
C ILE A 154 -0.95 10.00 0.25
N TRP A 155 -1.23 10.26 1.53
CA TRP A 155 -2.29 9.60 2.29
C TRP A 155 -3.46 10.54 2.44
N ALA A 156 -4.66 10.11 2.06
CA ALA A 156 -5.87 10.96 2.08
C ALA A 156 -6.97 10.33 2.91
N SER A 157 -7.67 11.15 3.70
CA SER A 157 -8.98 10.86 4.25
C SER A 157 -10.00 11.74 3.53
N ASP A 158 -10.80 11.14 2.64
CA ASP A 158 -11.81 11.86 1.87
C ASP A 158 -12.94 12.39 2.78
N GLU A 159 -13.27 11.62 3.82
CA GLU A 159 -14.28 11.96 4.82
C GLU A 159 -13.90 13.22 5.60
N ASP A 160 -12.63 13.32 6.04
CA ASP A 160 -12.15 14.49 6.76
C ASP A 160 -11.63 15.61 5.84
N ARG A 161 -11.53 15.33 4.53
CA ARG A 161 -10.86 16.18 3.54
C ARG A 161 -9.46 16.61 3.98
N ILE A 162 -8.66 15.66 4.46
CA ILE A 162 -7.28 15.90 4.90
C ILE A 162 -6.33 14.99 4.13
N MET A 163 -5.16 15.52 3.77
CA MET A 163 -4.07 14.71 3.23
C MET A 163 -2.80 14.85 4.07
N TYR A 164 -2.00 13.78 4.12
CA TYR A 164 -0.66 13.73 4.66
C TYR A 164 0.30 13.32 3.56
N VAL A 165 1.27 14.19 3.29
CA VAL A 165 2.20 14.05 2.18
C VAL A 165 3.58 13.88 2.74
N GLY A 166 4.26 12.80 2.35
CA GLY A 166 5.61 12.50 2.80
C GLY A 166 6.52 12.10 1.65
N VAL A 167 7.80 12.40 1.81
CA VAL A 167 8.87 11.89 0.94
C VAL A 167 9.71 10.91 1.74
N LEU A 168 9.83 9.70 1.22
CA LEU A 168 10.65 8.65 1.78
C LEU A 168 11.92 8.52 0.95
N ARG A 169 13.09 8.57 1.57
CA ARG A 169 14.35 8.20 0.93
C ARG A 169 14.58 6.70 1.09
N VAL A 170 14.95 6.02 0.03
CA VAL A 170 15.25 4.59 0.02
C VAL A 170 16.76 4.40 -0.10
N ASP A 171 17.31 3.53 0.72
CA ASP A 171 18.73 3.17 0.76
C ASP A 171 18.84 1.66 0.98
N GLY A 172 18.92 0.91 -0.13
CA GLY A 172 18.78 -0.55 -0.14
C GLY A 172 17.45 -1.00 0.46
N ASP A 173 17.52 -1.81 1.52
CA ASP A 173 16.33 -2.28 2.27
C ASP A 173 15.86 -1.30 3.35
N ALA A 174 16.59 -0.20 3.57
CA ALA A 174 16.25 0.81 4.56
C ALA A 174 15.47 1.96 3.93
N ILE A 175 14.45 2.43 4.64
CA ILE A 175 13.64 3.57 4.21
C ILE A 175 13.66 4.61 5.31
N TRP A 176 13.86 5.86 4.93
CA TRP A 176 13.96 7.00 5.83
C TRP A 176 12.92 8.02 5.43
N LEU A 177 12.32 8.70 6.40
CA LEU A 177 11.64 9.95 6.08
C LEU A 177 12.68 11.01 5.74
N ASP A 178 12.59 11.57 4.54
CA ASP A 178 13.52 12.62 4.08
C ASP A 178 13.21 13.95 4.77
N ALA A 179 11.91 14.23 4.96
CA ALA A 179 11.38 15.37 5.68
C ALA A 179 10.16 14.98 6.51
N GLU A 180 9.79 15.85 7.47
CA GLU A 180 8.55 15.70 8.22
C GLU A 180 7.34 15.75 7.25
N PRO A 181 6.47 14.73 7.23
CA PRO A 181 5.26 14.76 6.43
C PRO A 181 4.40 15.98 6.79
N PHE A 182 3.94 16.70 5.77
CA PHE A 182 3.09 17.86 5.97
C PHE A 182 1.61 17.50 5.73
N ARG A 183 0.74 18.29 6.35
CA ARG A 183 -0.70 18.15 6.25
C ARG A 183 -1.25 19.17 5.25
N VAL A 184 -2.18 18.72 4.40
CA VAL A 184 -3.02 19.58 3.56
C VAL A 184 -4.44 19.51 4.11
N ASP A 185 -5.00 20.68 4.44
CA ASP A 185 -6.31 20.84 5.07
C ASP A 185 -7.45 20.94 4.06
N GLY A 186 -8.70 20.91 4.56
CA GLY A 186 -9.92 20.82 3.76
C GLY A 186 -10.13 21.96 2.76
N ASP A 187 -9.60 23.14 3.02
CA ASP A 187 -9.62 24.29 2.11
C ASP A 187 -8.82 24.04 0.82
N ARG A 188 -7.72 23.29 0.96
CA ARG A 188 -6.74 22.97 -0.09
C ARG A 188 -6.84 21.52 -0.57
N PHE A 189 -7.70 20.71 0.04
CA PHE A 189 -7.92 19.31 -0.32
C PHE A 189 -8.30 19.14 -1.80
N PHE A 190 -7.72 18.13 -2.44
CA PHE A 190 -7.98 17.72 -3.81
C PHE A 190 -8.05 16.19 -3.91
N ASP A 191 -8.72 15.67 -4.94
CA ASP A 191 -8.76 14.23 -5.21
C ASP A 191 -7.43 13.79 -5.83
N ALA A 192 -6.51 13.31 -5.00
CA ALA A 192 -5.19 12.86 -5.43
C ALA A 192 -5.25 11.68 -6.42
N LYS A 193 -6.31 10.85 -6.35
CA LYS A 193 -6.48 9.70 -7.26
C LYS A 193 -6.91 10.17 -8.64
N ASP A 194 -7.82 11.14 -8.72
CA ASP A 194 -8.24 11.76 -9.98
C ASP A 194 -7.07 12.48 -10.65
N LEU A 195 -6.30 13.29 -9.90
CA LEU A 195 -5.14 13.98 -10.46
C LEU A 195 -4.04 13.01 -10.92
N ASP A 196 -3.80 11.92 -10.18
CA ASP A 196 -2.86 10.89 -10.62
C ASP A 196 -3.31 10.17 -11.90
N ALA A 197 -4.61 9.88 -12.02
CA ALA A 197 -5.18 9.28 -13.23
C ALA A 197 -5.02 10.20 -14.44
N LYS A 198 -5.28 11.50 -14.29
CA LYS A 198 -5.05 12.53 -15.32
C LYS A 198 -3.58 12.62 -15.71
N ALA A 199 -2.67 12.55 -14.74
CA ALA A 199 -1.23 12.57 -14.98
C ALA A 199 -0.77 11.38 -15.86
N ARG A 200 -1.34 10.19 -15.61
CA ARG A 200 -1.09 9.00 -16.43
C ARG A 200 -1.59 9.17 -17.86
N GLN A 201 -2.81 9.67 -18.03
CA GLN A 201 -3.38 9.91 -19.37
C GLN A 201 -2.54 10.91 -20.16
N ARG A 202 -2.13 12.01 -19.52
CA ARG A 202 -1.26 13.03 -20.12
C ARG A 202 0.09 12.48 -20.56
N GLY A 203 0.68 11.58 -19.76
CA GLY A 203 1.96 10.95 -20.06
C GLY A 203 1.94 9.98 -21.24
N VAL A 204 0.77 9.43 -21.58
CA VAL A 204 0.56 8.55 -22.75
C VAL A 204 0.38 9.36 -24.04
N THR A 205 -0.18 10.57 -23.95
CA THR A 205 -0.52 11.40 -25.11
C THR A 205 0.58 12.36 -25.57
N GLY A 206 1.68 12.51 -24.82
CA GLY A 206 2.76 13.45 -25.15
C GLY A 206 4.13 12.89 -24.86
#